data_AF-A0A379CFN0-F1
#
_entry.id   AF-A0A379CFN0-F1
#
_cell.length_a   1.000
_cell.length_b   1.000
_cell.length_c   1.000
_cell.angle_alpha   90.00
_cell.angle_beta   90.00
_cell.angle_gamma   90.00
#
_symmetry.space_group_name_H-M   'P 1'
#
loop_
_entity.id
_entity.type
_entity.pdbx_description
1 polymer ?
#
loop_
_entity_poly.entity_id
_entity_poly.type
_entity_poly.pdbx_seq_one_letter_code
_entity_poly.pdbx_strand_id
1 'polypeptide(L)'
;MLEDNGYEIKILNTINFKKTMEYNPFAYIRSEKDILKLVQTIIANTKGEGEKAGEDFWVKAEKLYYTALIGYIWYEAPREEKNFATLLDMIDASEVREDDETYMNPIDRLLKHLRKENRHTLQ
;
A
#
# COMPACT_ATOMS: atom_id res chain seq x y z
N MET A 1 -33.66 14.22 4.62
CA MET A 1 -33.13 12.88 4.99
C MET A 1 -31.65 12.87 4.65
N LEU A 2 -30.74 12.80 5.64
CA LEU A 2 -29.25 12.93 5.55
C LEU A 2 -28.67 14.08 4.68
N GLU A 3 -28.87 14.11 3.36
CA GLU A 3 -28.42 15.22 2.49
C GLU A 3 -29.02 16.55 2.95
N ASP A 4 -30.33 16.58 3.24
CA ASP A 4 -31.02 17.77 3.76
C ASP A 4 -30.51 18.24 5.14
N ASN A 5 -29.74 17.40 5.84
CA ASN A 5 -29.09 17.73 7.11
C ASN A 5 -27.60 18.06 6.92
N GLY A 6 -27.14 18.28 5.68
CA GLY A 6 -25.78 18.73 5.37
C GLY A 6 -24.71 17.63 5.31
N TYR A 7 -25.10 16.35 5.28
CA TYR A 7 -24.15 15.25 5.14
C TYR A 7 -23.76 15.03 3.68
N GLU A 8 -22.47 14.82 3.43
CA GLU A 8 -21.97 14.34 2.15
C GLU A 8 -22.16 12.82 2.06
N ILE A 9 -23.01 12.37 1.12
CA ILE A 9 -23.25 10.94 0.90
C ILE A 9 -22.22 10.38 -0.08
N LYS A 10 -21.59 9.26 0.29
CA LYS A 10 -20.70 8.47 -0.57
C LYS A 10 -21.30 7.09 -0.82
N ILE A 11 -21.31 6.65 -2.07
CA ILE A 11 -21.87 5.36 -2.48
C ILE A 11 -20.75 4.43 -2.91
N LEU A 12 -20.63 3.28 -2.24
CA LEU A 12 -19.81 2.15 -2.67
C LEU A 12 -20.72 1.04 -3.21
N ASN A 13 -20.70 0.84 -4.53
CA ASN A 13 -21.47 -0.22 -5.18
C ASN A 13 -20.54 -1.36 -5.62
N THR A 14 -20.63 -2.48 -4.92
CA THR A 14 -19.81 -3.69 -5.18
C THR A 14 -20.38 -4.61 -6.26
N ILE A 15 -21.59 -4.32 -6.78
CA ILE A 15 -22.23 -5.08 -7.86
C ILE A 15 -22.05 -4.37 -9.20
N ASN A 16 -22.33 -3.06 -9.24
CA ASN A 16 -22.15 -2.23 -10.42
C ASN A 16 -21.20 -1.07 -10.13
N PHE A 17 -19.92 -1.30 -10.41
CA PHE A 17 -18.87 -0.31 -10.22
C PHE A 17 -19.08 0.98 -11.04
N LYS A 18 -19.83 0.94 -12.15
CA LYS A 18 -20.18 2.18 -12.90
C LYS A 18 -21.13 3.10 -12.12
N LYS A 19 -21.74 2.62 -11.04
CA LYS A 19 -22.62 3.37 -10.14
C LYS A 19 -22.01 3.57 -8.75
N THR A 20 -20.69 3.46 -8.64
CA THR A 20 -19.93 3.73 -7.41
C THR A 20 -19.27 5.10 -7.50
N MET A 21 -18.95 5.72 -6.37
CA MET A 21 -18.17 6.96 -6.33
C MET A 21 -16.64 6.72 -6.30
N GLU A 22 -16.23 5.50 -6.65
CA GLU A 22 -14.84 5.01 -6.65
C GLU A 22 -14.15 5.11 -5.29
N TYR A 23 -13.86 3.97 -4.68
CA TYR A 23 -13.18 3.93 -3.39
C TYR A 23 -11.67 3.81 -3.58
N ASN A 24 -10.92 4.78 -3.04
CA ASN A 24 -9.46 4.70 -2.97
C ASN A 24 -8.99 4.86 -1.51
N PRO A 25 -8.41 3.82 -0.87
CA PRO A 25 -7.99 3.89 0.53
C PRO A 25 -6.88 4.93 0.78
N PHE A 26 -6.01 5.21 -0.21
CA PHE A 26 -4.94 6.21 -0.08
C PHE A 26 -5.49 7.63 0.09
N ALA A 27 -6.70 7.91 -0.41
CA ALA A 27 -7.35 9.20 -0.23
C ALA A 27 -7.70 9.50 1.24
N TYR A 28 -7.66 8.49 2.11
CA TYR A 28 -7.99 8.57 3.54
C TYR A 28 -6.78 8.45 4.48
N ILE A 29 -5.56 8.27 3.95
CA ILE A 29 -4.34 8.30 4.76
C ILE A 29 -4.05 9.76 5.14
N ARG A 30 -4.04 10.06 6.44
CA ARG A 30 -3.76 11.40 6.99
C ARG A 30 -2.50 11.44 7.85
N SER A 31 -2.02 10.28 8.27
CA SER A 31 -0.87 10.11 9.14
C SER A 31 -0.20 8.76 8.91
N GLU A 32 1.03 8.60 9.39
CA GLU A 32 1.76 7.33 9.36
C GLU A 32 1.00 6.20 10.07
N LYS A 33 0.21 6.54 11.09
CA LYS A 33 -0.64 5.55 11.79
C LYS A 33 -1.69 4.96 10.85
N ASP A 34 -2.16 5.72 9.87
CA ASP A 34 -3.16 5.23 8.92
C ASP A 34 -2.56 4.28 7.88
N ILE A 35 -1.26 4.42 7.57
CA ILE A 35 -0.51 3.42 6.77
C ILE A 35 -0.54 2.08 7.50
N LEU A 36 -0.22 2.07 8.79
CA LEU A 36 -0.22 0.84 9.59
C LEU A 36 -1.61 0.21 9.70
N LYS A 37 -2.67 1.02 9.75
CA LYS A 37 -4.06 0.53 9.71
C LYS A 37 -4.36 -0.13 8.37
N LEU A 38 -4.03 0.53 7.25
CA LEU A 38 -4.25 -0.02 5.91
C LEU A 38 -3.51 -1.34 5.70
N VAL A 39 -2.24 -1.42 6.10
CA VAL A 39 -1.45 -2.67 6.04
C VAL A 39 -2.12 -3.79 6.83
N GLN A 40 -2.54 -3.52 8.06
CA GLN A 40 -3.24 -4.51 8.89
C GLN A 40 -4.57 -4.94 8.26
N THR A 41 -5.32 -4.00 7.68
CA THR A 41 -6.56 -4.32 6.98
C THR A 41 -6.31 -5.23 5.78
N ILE A 42 -5.26 -5.00 4.99
CA ILE A 42 -4.92 -5.87 3.86
C ILE A 42 -4.62 -7.29 4.37
N ILE A 43 -3.64 -7.44 5.25
CA ILE A 43 -3.20 -8.77 5.75
C ILE A 43 -4.34 -9.53 6.43
N ALA A 44 -5.15 -8.84 7.24
CA ALA A 44 -6.27 -9.48 7.94
C ALA A 44 -7.36 -10.00 6.99
N ASN A 45 -7.54 -9.38 5.81
CA ASN A 45 -8.57 -9.77 4.83
C ASN A 45 -8.04 -10.68 3.71
N THR A 46 -6.72 -10.90 3.63
CA THR A 46 -6.10 -11.83 2.67
C THR A 46 -5.56 -13.10 3.34
N LYS A 47 -5.63 -13.19 4.68
CA LYS A 47 -5.29 -14.40 5.42
C LYS A 47 -6.32 -15.51 5.19
N GLY A 48 -5.87 -16.72 4.89
CA GLY A 48 -6.73 -17.90 4.71
C GLY A 48 -7.38 -18.38 6.01
N GLU A 49 -8.57 -18.97 5.92
CA GLU A 49 -9.24 -19.60 7.06
C GLU A 49 -8.40 -20.79 7.58
N GLY A 50 -8.01 -20.76 8.85
CA GLY A 50 -7.37 -21.90 9.53
C GLY A 50 -5.85 -21.77 9.83
N GLU A 51 -5.19 -20.71 9.37
CA GLU A 51 -3.79 -20.46 9.75
C GLU A 51 -3.69 -20.00 11.21
N LYS A 52 -3.10 -20.84 12.06
CA LYS A 52 -2.85 -20.54 13.48
C LYS A 52 -2.19 -19.16 13.62
N ALA A 53 -2.90 -18.27 14.29
CA ALA A 53 -2.58 -16.87 14.51
C ALA A 53 -1.44 -16.68 15.53
N GLY A 54 -0.24 -17.17 15.22
CA GLY A 54 1.00 -16.62 15.76
C GLY A 54 1.55 -15.58 14.79
N GLU A 55 2.30 -14.58 15.29
CA GLU A 55 3.07 -13.69 14.42
C GLU A 55 4.24 -14.48 13.80
N ASP A 56 3.96 -15.26 12.76
CA ASP A 56 5.00 -15.97 12.01
C ASP A 56 5.91 -14.96 11.28
N PHE A 57 7.15 -15.38 11.01
CA PHE A 57 8.16 -14.60 10.31
C PHE A 57 7.60 -13.97 9.03
N TRP A 58 6.84 -14.74 8.25
CA TRP A 58 6.24 -14.30 6.98
C TRP A 58 5.26 -13.15 7.16
N VAL A 59 4.42 -13.18 8.19
CA VAL A 59 3.46 -12.10 8.49
C VAL A 59 4.20 -10.82 8.90
N LYS A 60 5.31 -10.94 9.64
CA LYS A 60 6.15 -9.78 10.01
C LYS A 60 6.85 -9.18 8.79
N ALA A 61 7.41 -10.03 7.94
CA ALA A 61 8.08 -9.62 6.72
C ALA A 61 7.09 -8.93 5.76
N GLU A 62 5.92 -9.51 5.54
CA GLU A 62 4.84 -8.93 4.72
C GLU A 62 4.40 -7.58 5.27
N LYS A 63 4.13 -7.48 6.58
CA LYS A 63 3.75 -6.22 7.22
C LYS A 63 4.81 -5.14 7.04
N LEU A 64 6.08 -5.48 7.25
CA LEU A 64 7.19 -4.54 7.07
C LEU A 64 7.26 -4.06 5.62
N TYR A 65 7.13 -5.01 4.68
CA TYR A 65 7.26 -4.75 3.26
C TYR A 65 6.11 -3.88 2.72
N TYR A 66 4.85 -4.20 3.01
CA TYR A 66 3.72 -3.36 2.63
C TYR A 66 3.76 -1.98 3.29
N THR A 67 4.25 -1.88 4.53
CA THR A 67 4.46 -0.57 5.17
C THR A 67 5.45 0.28 4.38
N ALA A 68 6.54 -0.32 3.90
CA ALA A 68 7.53 0.37 3.08
C ALA A 68 6.96 0.82 1.73
N LEU A 69 6.24 -0.05 1.02
CA LEU A 69 5.66 0.28 -0.28
C LEU A 69 4.55 1.35 -0.17
N ILE A 70 3.61 1.18 0.76
CA ILE A 70 2.53 2.15 0.97
C ILE A 70 3.11 3.48 1.46
N GLY A 71 4.14 3.44 2.31
CA GLY A 71 4.89 4.62 2.72
C GLY A 71 5.53 5.33 1.54
N TYR A 72 6.22 4.59 0.66
CA TYR A 72 6.79 5.15 -0.56
C TYR A 72 5.73 5.82 -1.43
N ILE A 73 4.63 5.12 -1.73
CA ILE A 73 3.53 5.68 -2.53
C ILE A 73 2.95 6.94 -1.86
N TRP A 74 2.77 6.92 -0.54
CA TRP A 74 2.19 8.06 0.16
C TRP A 74 3.11 9.28 0.19
N TYR A 75 4.41 9.09 0.39
CA TYR A 75 5.38 10.18 0.50
C TYR A 75 5.89 10.68 -0.86
N GLU A 76 6.19 9.79 -1.78
CA GLU A 76 6.97 10.09 -2.99
C GLU A 76 6.14 10.10 -4.28
N ALA A 77 5.11 9.25 -4.38
CA ALA A 77 4.37 9.11 -5.64
C ALA A 77 3.49 10.34 -5.94
N PRO A 78 3.24 10.67 -7.21
CA PRO A 78 2.29 11.71 -7.59
C PRO A 78 0.86 11.28 -7.22
N ARG A 79 -0.07 12.25 -7.12
CA ARG A 79 -1.40 12.02 -6.54
C ARG A 79 -2.20 10.94 -7.26
N GLU A 80 -2.07 10.88 -8.58
CA GLU A 80 -2.71 9.92 -9.48
C GLU A 80 -2.23 8.48 -9.25
N GLU A 81 -1.00 8.29 -8.78
CA GLU A 81 -0.39 6.99 -8.46
C GLU A 81 -0.62 6.58 -6.99
N LYS A 82 -1.24 7.43 -6.17
CA LYS A 82 -1.62 7.07 -4.80
C LYS A 82 -2.87 6.22 -4.80
N ASN A 83 -2.76 4.98 -5.29
CA ASN A 83 -3.88 4.06 -5.45
C ASN A 83 -3.42 2.60 -5.30
N PHE A 84 -4.39 1.69 -5.27
CA PHE A 84 -4.14 0.26 -5.04
C PHE A 84 -3.51 -0.44 -6.25
N ALA A 85 -3.75 0.04 -7.48
CA ALA A 85 -3.13 -0.54 -8.67
C ALA A 85 -1.61 -0.33 -8.64
N THR A 86 -1.14 0.87 -8.28
CA THR A 86 0.30 1.14 -8.11
C THR A 86 0.92 0.25 -7.04
N LEU A 87 0.21 -0.02 -5.93
CA LEU A 87 0.70 -0.96 -4.91
C LEU A 87 0.89 -2.37 -5.49
N LEU A 88 -0.07 -2.86 -6.29
CA LEU A 88 0.02 -4.17 -6.94
C LEU A 88 1.16 -4.21 -7.96
N ASP A 89 1.29 -3.18 -8.79
CA ASP A 89 2.37 -3.08 -9.77
C ASP A 89 3.75 -3.13 -9.09
N MET A 90 3.89 -2.48 -7.92
CA MET A 90 5.14 -2.53 -7.14
C MET A 90 5.41 -3.94 -6.58
N ILE A 91 4.38 -4.64 -6.12
CA ILE A 91 4.52 -6.02 -5.63
C ILE A 91 4.93 -6.95 -6.78
N ASP A 92 4.28 -6.84 -7.94
CA ASP A 92 4.61 -7.65 -9.13
C ASP A 92 6.02 -7.36 -9.67
N ALA A 93 6.46 -6.11 -9.57
CA ALA A 93 7.82 -5.71 -9.94
C ALA A 93 8.90 -6.17 -8.94
N SER A 94 8.53 -6.80 -7.83
CA SER A 94 9.49 -7.20 -6.77
C SER A 94 10.01 -8.62 -6.94
N GLU A 95 10.41 -8.91 -8.19
CA GLU A 95 11.01 -10.17 -8.60
C GLU A 95 12.32 -10.43 -7.84
N VAL A 96 12.51 -11.69 -7.43
CA VAL A 96 13.75 -12.21 -6.87
C VAL A 96 14.25 -13.34 -7.77
N ARG A 97 15.56 -13.40 -8.01
CA ARG A 97 16.20 -14.43 -8.82
C ARG A 97 17.09 -15.32 -7.95
N GLU A 98 16.84 -16.62 -7.95
CA GLU A 98 17.60 -17.58 -7.14
C GLU A 98 19.04 -17.78 -7.63
N ASP A 99 19.28 -17.54 -8.93
CA ASP A 99 20.58 -17.74 -9.59
C ASP A 99 21.46 -16.47 -9.63
N ASP A 100 20.91 -15.31 -9.24
CA ASP A 100 21.63 -14.04 -9.23
C ASP A 100 21.23 -13.17 -8.03
N GLU A 101 21.95 -13.35 -6.91
CA GLU A 101 21.78 -12.51 -5.70
C GLU A 101 22.14 -11.03 -5.92
N THR A 102 22.82 -10.70 -7.02
CA THR A 102 23.18 -9.31 -7.35
C THR A 102 22.12 -8.61 -8.19
N TYR A 103 21.11 -9.36 -8.66
CA TYR A 103 19.99 -8.80 -9.38
C TYR A 103 19.28 -7.75 -8.53
N MET A 104 18.98 -6.63 -9.16
CA MET A 104 18.20 -5.55 -8.56
C MET A 104 16.94 -5.33 -9.38
N ASN A 105 15.81 -5.66 -8.77
CA ASN A 105 14.53 -5.41 -9.37
C ASN A 105 14.20 -3.89 -9.37
N PRO A 106 13.14 -3.47 -10.08
CA PRO A 106 12.73 -2.06 -10.11
C PRO A 106 12.53 -1.43 -8.72
N ILE A 107 11.97 -2.18 -7.76
CA ILE A 107 11.71 -1.67 -6.40
C ILE A 107 13.01 -1.47 -5.61
N ASP A 108 13.98 -2.38 -5.75
CA ASP A 108 15.31 -2.23 -5.15
C ASP A 108 16.01 -0.96 -5.66
N ARG A 109 15.91 -0.69 -6.96
CA ARG A 109 16.49 0.50 -7.59
C ARG A 109 15.85 1.77 -7.05
N LEU A 110 14.52 1.77 -6.96
CA LEU A 110 13.71 2.87 -6.48
C LEU A 110 14.00 3.19 -5.00
N LEU A 111 14.04 2.18 -4.13
CA LEU A 111 14.38 2.38 -2.72
C LEU A 111 15.86 2.80 -2.51
N LYS A 112 16.80 2.26 -3.31
CA LYS A 112 18.20 2.71 -3.27
C LYS A 112 18.35 4.16 -3.74
N HIS A 113 17.57 4.59 -4.72
CA HIS A 113 17.56 5.97 -5.20
C HIS A 113 17.04 6.91 -4.10
N LEU A 114 15.87 6.62 -3.52
CA LEU A 114 15.29 7.41 -2.43
C LEU A 114 16.25 7.56 -1.25
N ARG A 115 16.97 6.48 -0.89
CA ARG A 115 17.98 6.53 0.18
C ARG A 115 19.14 7.48 -0.14
N LYS A 116 19.56 7.56 -1.41
CA LYS A 116 20.65 8.47 -1.83
C LYS A 116 20.18 9.92 -1.74
N GLU A 117 19.01 10.24 -2.29
CA GLU A 117 18.46 11.60 -2.26
C GLU A 117 18.30 12.12 -0.84
N ASN A 118 17.68 11.33 0.05
CA ASN A 118 17.52 11.70 1.46
C ASN A 118 18.84 11.88 2.22
N ARG A 119 19.92 11.25 1.78
CA ARG A 119 21.24 11.42 2.39
C ARG A 119 21.89 12.75 2.00
N HIS A 120 21.53 13.30 0.84
CA HIS A 120 22.03 14.60 0.36
C HIS A 120 21.27 15.79 0.94
N THR A 121 20.02 15.61 1.36
CA THR A 121 19.21 16.66 2.01
C THR A 121 19.46 16.80 3.52
N LEU A 122 20.19 15.86 4.13
CA LEU A 122 20.53 15.84 5.56
C LEU A 122 22.00 16.19 5.87
N GLN A 123 22.75 16.69 4.88
CA GLN A 123 24.12 17.23 5.04
C GLN A 123 24.11 18.75 4.81
#